data_AF-A0AAD4C2T7-F1
#
_entry.id   AF-A0AAD4C2T7-F1
#
_cell.length_a   1.000
_cell.length_b   1.000
_cell.length_c   1.000
_cell.angle_alpha   90.00
_cell.angle_beta   90.00
_cell.angle_gamma   90.00
#
_symmetry.space_group_name_H-M   'P 1'
#
loop_
_entity.id
_entity.type
_entity.pdbx_description
1 polymer ?
#
loop_
_entity_poly.entity_id
_entity_poly.type
_entity_poly.pdbx_seq_one_letter_code
_entity_poly.pdbx_strand_id
1 'polypeptide(L)'
;WNIGNLCPGCLVQPDPKLVYNGTWHDSTFHPTDGYTPGIEFTALYIFFIIANNVTSAVTFTDLEFVLDHVTVGRYTHTPSSSTEYQYNVPVYVNESMALGEHNMMVQPVDSGNKVLMLFDYVIY
;
A
#
# COMPACT_ATOMS: atom_id res chain seq x y z
N TRP A 1 0.21 0.36 11.33
CA TRP A 1 1.39 0.93 10.66
C TRP A 1 2.64 0.58 11.45
N ASN A 2 3.48 -0.29 10.88
CA ASN A 2 4.77 -0.70 11.44
C ASN A 2 5.85 -0.54 10.36
N ILE A 3 7.09 -0.29 10.79
CA ILE A 3 8.25 -0.47 9.92
C ILE A 3 8.45 -1.98 9.73
N GLY A 4 8.17 -2.49 8.54
CA GLY A 4 7.97 -3.91 8.29
C GLY A 4 9.21 -4.76 8.57
N ASN A 5 10.39 -4.31 8.15
CA ASN A 5 11.66 -4.99 8.41
C ASN A 5 12.05 -5.01 9.91
N LEU A 6 11.38 -4.21 10.74
CA LEU A 6 11.55 -4.17 12.19
C LEU A 6 10.36 -4.77 12.95
N CYS A 7 9.44 -5.43 12.24
CA CYS A 7 8.21 -5.99 12.80
C CYS A 7 8.26 -7.52 12.81
N PRO A 8 8.87 -8.17 13.81
CA PRO A 8 8.93 -9.64 13.88
C PRO A 8 7.55 -10.30 14.07
N GLY A 9 6.56 -9.55 14.57
CA GLY A 9 5.18 -10.01 14.70
C GLY A 9 4.32 -9.84 13.45
N CYS A 10 4.82 -9.12 12.43
CA CYS A 10 4.11 -8.98 11.17
C CYS A 10 4.23 -10.30 10.40
N LEU A 11 3.09 -10.84 9.97
CA LEU A 11 3.05 -12.13 9.28
C LEU A 11 3.58 -12.04 7.85
N VAL A 12 3.47 -10.87 7.23
CA VAL A 12 3.85 -10.64 5.84
C VAL A 12 5.27 -10.09 5.78
N GLN A 13 6.21 -10.93 5.34
CA GLN A 13 7.65 -10.66 5.39
C GLN A 13 8.27 -10.76 3.98
N PRO A 14 8.13 -9.73 3.13
CA PRO A 14 8.85 -9.67 1.86
C PRO A 14 10.38 -9.71 2.06
N ASP A 15 11.12 -10.12 1.03
CA ASP A 15 12.58 -10.17 1.04
C ASP A 15 13.14 -8.74 1.03
N PRO A 16 13.83 -8.29 2.10
CA PRO A 16 14.39 -6.93 2.16
C PRO A 16 15.39 -6.62 1.03
N LYS A 17 15.97 -7.63 0.35
CA LYS A 17 16.88 -7.38 -0.78
C LYS A 17 16.15 -6.93 -2.05
N LEU A 18 14.84 -7.14 -2.13
CA LEU A 18 14.00 -6.82 -3.28
C LEU A 18 13.11 -5.59 -3.04
N VAL A 19 13.10 -5.08 -1.80
CA VAL A 19 12.38 -3.88 -1.37
C VAL A 19 13.29 -2.65 -1.49
N TYR A 20 12.73 -1.49 -1.82
CA TYR A 20 13.52 -0.27 -1.92
C TYR A 20 14.16 0.08 -0.57
N ASN A 21 15.48 0.26 -0.59
CA ASN A 21 16.32 0.43 0.61
C ASN A 21 16.14 -0.64 1.71
N GLY A 22 15.52 -1.78 1.40
CA GLY A 22 15.23 -2.85 2.34
C GLY A 22 14.26 -2.50 3.47
N THR A 23 13.41 -1.49 3.26
CA THR A 23 12.43 -1.03 4.25
C THR A 23 11.07 -0.85 3.59
N TRP A 24 10.01 -1.31 4.25
CA TRP A 24 8.63 -1.07 3.83
C TRP A 24 7.80 -0.73 5.05
N HIS A 25 6.59 -0.24 4.80
CA HIS A 25 5.60 -0.03 5.83
C HIS A 25 4.49 -1.06 5.73
N ASP A 26 4.20 -1.71 6.85
CA ASP A 26 3.20 -2.76 6.97
C ASP A 26 1.99 -2.24 7.76
N SER A 27 0.80 -2.41 7.19
CA SER A 27 -0.44 -2.24 7.92
C SER A 27 -1.51 -3.20 7.39
N THR A 28 -2.34 -3.72 8.29
CA THR A 28 -3.60 -4.39 7.92
C THR A 28 -4.76 -3.58 8.48
N PHE A 29 -5.52 -2.94 7.60
CA PHE A 29 -6.75 -2.25 7.96
C PHE A 29 -7.84 -3.25 8.32
N HIS A 30 -8.53 -3.01 9.43
CA HIS A 30 -9.78 -3.68 9.75
C HIS A 30 -10.94 -2.69 9.63
N PRO A 31 -12.08 -3.07 9.03
CA PRO A 31 -13.24 -2.20 8.90
C PRO A 31 -13.75 -1.63 10.24
N THR A 32 -13.48 -2.32 11.35
CA THR A 32 -13.89 -1.90 12.69
C THR A 32 -12.95 -0.88 13.33
N ASP A 33 -11.82 -0.56 12.72
CA ASP A 33 -10.78 0.26 13.35
C ASP A 33 -11.17 1.74 13.49
N GLY A 34 -12.28 2.18 12.87
CA GLY A 34 -12.82 3.54 12.98
C GLY A 34 -11.90 4.65 12.46
N TYR A 35 -10.68 4.29 12.07
CA TYR A 35 -9.63 5.15 11.56
C TYR A 35 -9.05 4.51 10.31
N THR A 36 -9.02 5.29 9.24
CA THR A 36 -8.43 4.93 7.97
C THR A 36 -7.02 5.50 7.95
N PRO A 37 -5.95 4.72 8.21
CA PRO A 37 -4.59 5.24 8.13
C PRO A 37 -4.28 5.61 6.68
N GLY A 38 -4.29 6.91 6.42
CA GLY A 38 -3.84 7.51 5.17
C GLY A 38 -2.34 7.77 5.18
N ILE A 39 -1.67 7.61 4.03
CA ILE A 39 -0.28 8.07 3.85
C ILE A 39 -0.32 9.34 3.03
N GLU A 40 0.21 10.44 3.57
CA GLU A 40 0.26 11.74 2.88
C GLU A 40 1.64 12.04 2.29
N PHE A 41 1.71 12.38 1.00
CA PHE A 41 2.94 12.82 0.32
C PHE A 41 2.64 13.59 -0.98
N THR A 42 3.67 14.00 -1.72
CA THR A 42 3.61 14.79 -2.97
C THR A 42 4.03 13.98 -4.22
N ALA A 43 3.60 12.74 -4.46
CA ALA A 43 4.25 11.87 -5.46
C ALA A 43 3.56 11.76 -6.82
N LEU A 44 4.34 11.51 -7.89
CA LEU A 44 3.86 11.13 -9.22
C LEU A 44 3.62 9.62 -9.35
N TYR A 45 4.42 8.81 -8.66
CA TYR A 45 4.35 7.35 -8.69
C TYR A 45 4.34 6.78 -7.27
N ILE A 46 3.48 5.80 -7.02
CA ILE A 46 3.36 5.12 -5.73
C ILE A 46 3.57 3.63 -5.96
N PHE A 47 4.52 3.05 -5.23
CA PHE A 47 4.89 1.64 -5.36
C PHE A 47 4.58 0.87 -4.09
N PHE A 48 3.90 -0.26 -4.25
CA PHE A 48 3.60 -1.19 -3.18
C PHE A 48 4.22 -2.55 -3.48
N ILE A 49 4.38 -3.33 -2.41
CA ILE A 49 4.61 -4.77 -2.50
C ILE A 49 3.24 -5.46 -2.47
N ILE A 50 3.01 -6.41 -3.37
CA ILE A 50 1.75 -7.15 -3.42
C ILE A 50 1.99 -8.60 -2.98
N ALA A 51 1.28 -9.01 -1.94
CA ALA A 51 1.30 -10.38 -1.43
C ALA A 51 0.12 -11.19 -1.98
N ASN A 52 0.33 -12.49 -2.18
CA ASN A 52 -0.72 -13.42 -2.61
C ASN A 52 -1.09 -14.35 -1.46
N ASN A 53 -0.35 -15.42 -1.24
CA ASN A 53 -0.63 -16.38 -0.18
C ASN A 53 0.43 -16.34 0.91
N VAL A 54 0.04 -15.86 2.09
CA VAL A 54 0.86 -15.87 3.31
C VAL A 54 0.05 -16.53 4.41
N THR A 55 0.61 -17.58 5.02
CA THR A 55 -0.10 -18.37 6.04
C THR A 55 -0.60 -17.47 7.17
N SER A 56 -1.89 -17.58 7.47
CA SER A 56 -2.57 -16.85 8.55
C SER A 56 -2.67 -15.33 8.37
N ALA A 57 -2.27 -14.78 7.21
CA ALA A 57 -2.35 -13.35 6.93
C ALA A 57 -3.50 -13.02 5.97
N VAL A 58 -4.02 -11.79 6.09
CA VAL A 58 -4.83 -11.17 5.03
C VAL A 58 -3.88 -10.55 4.03
N THR A 59 -4.11 -10.80 2.74
CA THR A 59 -3.28 -10.29 1.64
C THR A 59 -4.09 -9.53 0.59
N PHE A 60 -5.42 -9.43 0.77
CA PHE A 60 -6.28 -8.60 -0.06
C PHE A 60 -5.84 -7.15 0.04
N THR A 61 -5.67 -6.48 -1.11
CA THR A 61 -5.26 -5.08 -1.17
C THR A 61 -6.34 -4.31 -1.93
N ASP A 62 -6.85 -3.21 -1.38
CA ASP A 62 -7.85 -2.37 -2.03
C ASP A 62 -7.68 -0.93 -1.54
N LEU A 63 -7.18 -0.09 -2.43
CA LEU A 63 -6.65 1.23 -2.12
C LEU A 63 -7.39 2.28 -2.92
N GLU A 64 -7.75 3.37 -2.27
CA GLU A 64 -8.22 4.59 -2.88
C GLU A 64 -7.14 5.67 -2.79
N PHE A 65 -7.05 6.48 -3.84
CA PHE A 65 -6.09 7.54 -4.01
C PHE A 65 -6.81 8.88 -4.03
N VAL A 66 -6.52 9.74 -3.05
CA VAL A 66 -7.16 11.05 -2.91
C VAL A 66 -6.10 12.13 -3.07
N LEU A 67 -6.20 12.92 -4.13
CA LEU A 67 -5.33 14.05 -4.42
C LEU A 67 -6.08 15.34 -4.17
N ASP A 68 -5.57 16.20 -3.29
CA ASP A 68 -6.18 17.49 -2.94
C ASP A 68 -7.68 17.37 -2.61
N HIS A 69 -8.01 16.37 -1.78
CA HIS A 69 -9.38 16.02 -1.36
C HIS A 69 -10.30 15.46 -2.45
N VAL A 70 -9.76 15.10 -3.61
CA VAL A 70 -10.52 14.47 -4.70
C VAL A 70 -10.00 13.06 -4.94
N THR A 71 -10.91 12.08 -4.95
CA THR A 71 -10.56 10.71 -5.36
C THR A 71 -10.14 10.71 -6.83
N VAL A 72 -8.88 10.34 -7.09
CA VAL A 72 -8.25 10.34 -8.42
C VAL A 72 -7.93 8.94 -8.93
N GLY A 73 -8.10 7.91 -8.11
CA GLY A 73 -7.85 6.54 -8.54
C GLY A 73 -8.18 5.49 -7.49
N ARG A 74 -8.09 4.23 -7.92
CA ARG A 74 -8.23 3.05 -7.09
C ARG A 74 -7.31 1.94 -7.59
N TYR A 75 -6.76 1.15 -6.69
CA TYR A 75 -6.03 -0.08 -7.00
C TYR A 75 -6.60 -1.23 -6.18
N THR A 76 -6.88 -2.36 -6.82
CA THR A 76 -7.39 -3.55 -6.13
C THR A 76 -6.62 -4.77 -6.58
N HIS A 77 -6.21 -5.60 -5.61
CA HIS A 77 -5.59 -6.90 -5.83
C HIS A 77 -6.32 -7.98 -5.05
N THR A 78 -6.81 -8.98 -5.79
CA THR A 78 -7.39 -10.21 -5.24
C THR A 78 -6.31 -11.29 -5.16
N PRO A 79 -5.99 -11.82 -3.96
CA PRO A 79 -4.95 -12.82 -3.80
C PRO A 79 -5.15 -14.08 -4.64
N SER A 80 -4.07 -14.57 -5.24
CA SER A 80 -4.00 -15.89 -5.85
C SER A 80 -3.43 -16.94 -4.87
N SER A 81 -3.34 -18.20 -5.31
CA SER A 81 -2.71 -19.28 -4.53
C SER A 81 -1.17 -19.22 -4.51
N SER A 82 -0.56 -18.36 -5.33
CA SER A 82 0.91 -18.19 -5.37
C SER A 82 1.42 -17.67 -4.03
N THR A 83 2.59 -18.15 -3.60
CA THR A 83 3.29 -17.60 -2.42
C THR A 83 4.26 -16.47 -2.79
N GLU A 84 4.30 -16.08 -4.07
CA GLU A 84 5.21 -15.03 -4.55
C GLU A 84 4.70 -13.63 -4.18
N TYR A 85 5.67 -12.80 -3.79
CA TYR A 85 5.53 -11.37 -3.64
C TYR A 85 5.84 -10.69 -4.97
N GLN A 86 5.06 -9.66 -5.30
CA GLN A 86 5.35 -8.79 -6.42
C GLN A 86 5.94 -7.49 -5.86
N TYR A 87 7.11 -7.12 -6.36
CA TYR A 87 7.85 -5.92 -5.94
C TYR A 87 7.76 -4.85 -7.02
N ASN A 88 7.96 -3.58 -6.63
CA ASN A 88 7.92 -2.44 -7.55
C ASN A 88 6.60 -2.35 -8.34
N VAL A 89 5.47 -2.69 -7.70
CA VAL A 89 4.16 -2.62 -8.37
C VAL A 89 3.67 -1.17 -8.32
N PRO A 90 3.54 -0.47 -9.47
CA PRO A 90 2.99 0.88 -9.50
C PRO A 90 1.48 0.79 -9.24
N VAL A 91 1.06 1.19 -8.04
CA VAL A 91 -0.37 1.19 -7.68
C VAL A 91 -1.05 2.50 -8.04
N TYR A 92 -0.27 3.57 -8.25
CA TYR A 92 -0.74 4.84 -8.78
C TYR A 92 0.36 5.48 -9.63
N VAL A 93 -0.04 6.06 -10.76
CA VAL A 93 0.83 6.80 -11.67
C VAL A 93 0.06 8.02 -12.16
N ASN A 94 0.64 9.20 -12.01
CA ASN A 94 0.08 10.42 -12.56
C ASN A 94 1.19 11.34 -13.08
N GLU A 95 1.43 11.28 -14.38
CA GLU A 95 2.44 12.10 -15.08
C GLU A 95 1.93 13.50 -15.48
N SER A 96 0.64 13.78 -15.24
CA SER A 96 -0.04 15.00 -15.69
C SER A 96 -0.38 15.96 -14.54
N MET A 97 0.26 15.79 -13.37
CA MET A 97 0.05 16.68 -12.24
C MET A 97 0.53 18.10 -12.56
N ALA A 98 -0.29 19.07 -12.16
CA ALA A 98 0.08 20.47 -12.29
C ALA A 98 1.32 20.78 -11.43
N LEU A 99 2.04 21.85 -11.78
CA LEU A 99 3.08 22.37 -10.90
C LEU A 99 2.42 22.99 -9.67
N GLY A 100 2.75 22.49 -8.48
CA GLY A 100 2.22 22.99 -7.22
C GLY A 100 2.50 22.07 -6.06
N GLU A 101 2.13 22.53 -4.86
CA GLU A 101 2.01 21.64 -3.71
C GLU A 101 0.72 20.82 -3.84
N HIS A 102 0.84 19.52 -3.63
CA HIS A 102 -0.27 18.58 -3.72
C HIS A 102 -0.29 17.69 -2.49
N ASN A 103 -1.47 17.36 -1.97
CA ASN A 103 -1.61 16.37 -0.90
C ASN A 103 -2.16 15.08 -1.50
N MET A 104 -1.33 14.06 -1.58
CA MET A 104 -1.71 12.72 -2.02
C MET A 104 -1.92 11.84 -0.80
N MET A 105 -3.15 11.37 -0.59
CA MET A 105 -3.52 10.42 0.45
C MET A 105 -3.79 9.04 -0.15
N VAL A 106 -3.11 8.01 0.39
CA VAL A 106 -3.38 6.60 0.08
C VAL A 106 -4.13 5.96 1.23
N GLN A 107 -5.33 5.44 0.98
CA GLN A 107 -6.18 4.86 2.03
C GLN A 107 -6.81 3.54 1.58
N PRO A 108 -7.08 2.59 2.50
CA PRO A 108 -7.87 1.40 2.16
C PRO A 108 -9.31 1.78 1.80
N VAL A 109 -9.91 1.04 0.88
CA VAL A 109 -11.33 1.21 0.55
C VAL A 109 -12.18 0.65 1.71
N ASP A 110 -13.13 1.45 2.18
CA ASP A 110 -14.11 1.00 3.18
C ASP A 110 -15.19 0.13 2.53
N SER A 111 -14.83 -1.14 2.28
CA SER A 111 -15.72 -2.13 1.65
C SER A 111 -16.16 -3.22 2.63
N GLY A 112 -15.89 -3.08 3.94
CA GLY A 112 -16.09 -4.15 4.91
C GLY A 112 -15.08 -5.30 4.84
N ASN A 113 -14.03 -5.19 4.02
CA ASN A 113 -12.94 -6.17 3.95
C ASN A 113 -11.73 -5.70 4.75
N LYS A 114 -10.97 -6.67 5.28
CA LYS A 114 -9.62 -6.39 5.79
C LYS A 114 -8.69 -6.13 4.61
N VAL A 115 -7.88 -5.09 4.69
CA VAL A 115 -7.00 -4.67 3.59
C VAL A 115 -5.55 -4.64 4.08
N LEU A 116 -4.67 -5.36 3.38
CA LEU A 116 -3.23 -5.29 3.56
C LEU A 116 -2.66 -4.10 2.78
N MET A 117 -1.76 -3.36 3.40
CA MET A 117 -1.00 -2.28 2.80
C MET A 117 0.48 -2.53 3.08
N LEU A 118 1.25 -2.74 2.01
CA LEU A 118 2.72 -2.84 2.06
C LEU A 118 3.32 -1.71 1.20
N PHE A 119 3.33 -0.50 1.75
CA PHE A 119 3.91 0.64 1.08
C PHE A 119 5.44 0.49 1.02
N ASP A 120 6.02 0.66 -0.16
CA ASP A 120 7.46 0.55 -0.39
C ASP A 120 8.09 1.94 -0.54
N TYR A 121 7.83 2.61 -1.67
CA TYR A 121 8.40 3.92 -1.96
C TYR A 121 7.52 4.73 -2.94
N VAL A 122 7.90 5.99 -3.10
CA VAL A 122 7.31 6.93 -4.04
C VAL A 122 8.38 7.58 -4.92
N ILE A 123 7.98 8.00 -6.11
CA ILE A 123 8.80 8.84 -7.00
C ILE A 123 8.03 10.13 -7.30
N TYR A 124 8.77 11.23 -7.28
CA TYR A 124 8.32 12.61 -7.49
C TYR A 124 8.70 13.11 -8.88
#